data_AF-A0A2I0J345-F1
#
_entry.id   AF-A0A2I0J345-F1
#
_cell.length_a   1.000
_cell.length_b   1.000
_cell.length_c   1.000
_cell.angle_alpha   90.00
_cell.angle_beta   90.00
_cell.angle_gamma   90.00
#
_symmetry.space_group_name_H-M   'P 1'
#
loop_
_entity.id
_entity.type
_entity.pdbx_description
1 polymer ?
#
loop_
_entity_poly.entity_id
_entity_poly.type
_entity_poly.pdbx_seq_one_letter_code
_entity_poly.pdbx_strand_id
1 'polypeptide(L)'
;MPLVGMDWSQEGVARLYSAIKENGYQLMFLSARSISQAYITRQFLLNLKQDGKALPDGPVVISPDGLFPSLYREVIRRVPHEFKIACLEDIKALFPSDSNPFYAGFGNRDTDEISYLKVGIPKGKIFIINPKGEVVVNRHVQRKSYTSIHSLVHGMFPSMTSSEQEDFNSWNYWKLPPPTIDV
;
A
#
# COMPACT_ATOMS: atom_id res chain seq x y z
N MET A 1 8.21 -22.44 -2.89
CA MET A 1 9.47 -21.85 -2.40
C MET A 1 9.52 -20.42 -2.93
N PRO A 2 9.81 -19.37 -2.14
CA PRO A 2 10.14 -18.09 -2.76
C PRO A 2 11.41 -18.29 -3.58
N LEU A 3 11.41 -17.84 -4.84
CA LEU A 3 12.61 -17.82 -5.66
C LEU A 3 13.68 -17.00 -4.92
N VAL A 4 14.76 -17.69 -4.57
CA VAL A 4 16.03 -17.12 -4.12
C VAL A 4 16.49 -16.12 -5.19
N GLY A 5 16.79 -14.87 -4.80
CA GLY A 5 17.54 -13.96 -5.66
C GLY A 5 16.84 -12.70 -6.19
N MET A 6 15.66 -12.30 -5.69
CA MET A 6 15.22 -10.90 -5.85
C MET A 6 15.04 -10.25 -4.49
N ASP A 7 16.05 -9.52 -4.07
CA ASP A 7 15.95 -8.53 -3.00
C ASP A 7 14.96 -7.44 -3.47
N TRP A 8 13.69 -7.60 -3.10
CA TRP A 8 12.67 -6.54 -3.25
C TRP A 8 12.86 -5.40 -2.25
N SER A 9 14.04 -5.35 -1.62
CA SER A 9 14.55 -4.35 -0.71
C SER A 9 14.89 -3.07 -1.48
N GLN A 10 13.88 -2.47 -2.13
CA GLN A 10 14.05 -1.27 -2.95
C GLN A 10 14.70 -0.16 -2.14
N GLU A 11 15.80 0.40 -2.65
CA GLU A 11 16.61 1.38 -1.92
C GLU A 11 15.78 2.58 -1.46
N GLY A 12 15.91 2.94 -0.18
CA GLY A 12 15.23 4.10 0.41
C GLY A 12 13.80 3.85 0.90
N VAL A 13 13.25 2.64 0.78
CA VAL A 13 11.91 2.31 1.30
C VAL A 13 11.83 2.52 2.82
N ALA A 14 12.87 2.17 3.57
CA ALA A 14 12.89 2.37 5.02
C ALA A 14 12.82 3.85 5.39
N ARG A 15 13.59 4.70 4.70
CA ARG A 15 13.57 6.16 4.90
C ARG A 15 12.19 6.75 4.59
N LEU A 16 11.60 6.37 3.46
CA LEU A 16 10.26 6.83 3.08
C LEU A 16 9.21 6.45 4.12
N TYR A 17 9.19 5.19 4.53
CA TYR A 17 8.19 4.69 5.47
C TYR A 17 8.36 5.28 6.87
N SER A 18 9.61 5.53 7.31
CA SER A 18 9.87 6.29 8.54
C SER A 18 9.29 7.70 8.45
N ALA A 19 9.55 8.44 7.37
CA ALA A 19 9.04 9.81 7.21
C ALA A 19 7.51 9.87 7.17
N ILE A 20 6.87 8.88 6.52
CA ILE A 20 5.40 8.75 6.53
C ILE A 20 4.89 8.52 7.97
N LYS A 21 5.55 7.66 8.76
CA LYS A 21 5.17 7.43 10.15
C LYS A 21 5.38 8.67 11.03
N GLU A 22 6.45 9.41 10.81
CA GLU A 22 6.75 10.68 11.50
C GLU A 22 5.65 11.74 11.26
N ASN A 23 4.97 11.70 10.11
CA ASN A 23 3.81 12.56 9.82
C ASN A 23 2.48 12.06 10.45
N GLY A 24 2.51 10.98 11.24
CA GLY A 24 1.36 10.46 12.00
C GLY A 24 0.63 9.26 11.38
N TYR A 25 0.99 8.86 10.16
CA TYR A 25 0.37 7.72 9.49
C TYR A 25 0.80 6.38 10.09
N GLN A 26 -0.13 5.43 10.10
CA GLN A 26 0.13 4.06 10.54
C GLN A 26 0.40 3.16 9.32
N LEU A 27 1.43 2.33 9.39
CA LEU A 27 1.77 1.39 8.33
C LEU A 27 1.15 0.02 8.63
N MET A 28 0.58 -0.60 7.59
CA MET A 28 0.12 -1.98 7.61
C MET A 28 0.72 -2.71 6.41
N PHE A 29 1.25 -3.91 6.64
CA PHE A 29 1.86 -4.74 5.60
C PHE A 29 0.92 -5.87 5.20
N LEU A 30 0.65 -6.02 3.90
CA LEU A 30 -0.21 -7.08 3.37
C LEU A 30 0.60 -8.05 2.50
N SER A 31 0.55 -9.34 2.82
CA SER A 31 1.25 -10.39 2.08
C SER A 31 0.28 -11.44 1.58
N ALA A 32 0.29 -11.68 0.27
CA ALA A 32 -0.41 -12.82 -0.34
C ALA A 32 0.37 -14.14 -0.20
N ARG A 33 1.48 -14.17 0.57
CA ARG A 33 2.16 -15.42 0.89
C ARG A 33 1.29 -16.27 1.81
N SER A 34 1.51 -17.57 1.75
CA SER A 34 0.82 -18.51 2.62
C SER A 34 1.09 -18.23 4.10
N ILE A 35 0.08 -18.43 4.95
CA ILE A 35 0.21 -18.38 6.41
C ILE A 35 1.31 -19.32 6.95
N SER A 36 1.60 -20.43 6.26
CA SER A 36 2.74 -21.31 6.58
C SER A 36 4.10 -20.58 6.53
N GLN A 37 4.19 -19.48 5.79
CA GLN A 37 5.38 -18.63 5.64
C GLN A 37 5.28 -17.33 6.46
N ALA A 38 4.32 -17.24 7.38
CA ALA A 38 4.10 -16.03 8.17
C ALA A 38 5.34 -15.62 8.97
N TYR A 39 5.97 -16.58 9.64
CA TYR A 39 7.19 -16.34 10.41
C TYR A 39 8.30 -15.74 9.55
N ILE A 40 8.56 -16.33 8.38
CA ILE A 40 9.61 -15.87 7.44
C ILE A 40 9.31 -14.45 6.96
N THR A 41 8.06 -14.16 6.62
CA THR A 41 7.65 -12.83 6.15
C THR A 41 7.82 -11.78 7.24
N ARG A 42 7.41 -12.09 8.47
CA ARG A 42 7.59 -11.20 9.63
C ARG A 42 9.07 -10.95 9.92
N GLN A 43 9.89 -11.99 9.93
CA GLN A 43 11.34 -11.88 10.13
C GLN A 43 12.00 -11.05 9.03
N PHE A 44 11.59 -11.22 7.77
CA PHE A 44 12.09 -10.38 6.67
C PHE A 44 11.82 -8.89 6.92
N LEU A 45 10.59 -8.52 7.28
CA LEU A 45 10.22 -7.12 7.54
C LEU A 45 11.00 -6.53 8.72
N LEU A 46 11.16 -7.28 9.81
CA LEU A 46 11.90 -6.85 11.01
C LEU A 46 13.40 -6.66 10.74
N ASN A 47 13.97 -7.51 9.91
CA ASN A 47 15.40 -7.50 9.60
C ASN A 47 15.76 -6.56 8.44
N LEU A 48 14.76 -6.03 7.72
CA LEU A 48 15.01 -5.08 6.64
C LEU A 48 15.51 -3.76 7.21
N LYS A 49 16.80 -3.48 6.98
CA LYS A 49 17.48 -2.24 7.36
C LYS A 49 18.18 -1.63 6.15
N GLN A 50 18.01 -0.34 5.95
CA GLN A 50 18.65 0.44 4.89
C GLN A 50 19.25 1.70 5.51
N ASP A 51 20.55 1.92 5.29
CA ASP A 51 21.29 3.06 5.86
C ASP A 51 21.10 3.24 7.37
N GLY A 52 21.08 2.12 8.12
CA GLY A 52 20.86 2.11 9.57
C GLY A 52 19.41 2.33 10.02
N LYS A 53 18.46 2.62 9.11
CA LYS A 53 17.03 2.71 9.43
C LYS A 53 16.33 1.38 9.15
N ALA A 54 15.57 0.90 10.13
CA ALA A 54 14.66 -0.23 9.97
C ALA A 54 13.31 0.22 9.41
N LEU A 55 12.53 -0.73 8.88
CA LEU A 55 11.12 -0.46 8.62
C LEU A 55 10.40 -0.09 9.93
N PRO A 56 9.41 0.83 9.87
CA PRO A 56 8.61 1.12 11.03
C PRO A 56 7.70 -0.06 11.40
N ASP A 57 7.45 -0.22 12.70
CA ASP A 57 6.51 -1.24 13.18
C ASP A 57 5.09 -1.02 12.62
N GLY A 58 4.44 -2.14 12.29
CA GLY A 58 3.06 -2.22 11.81
C GLY A 58 2.55 -3.65 11.75
N PRO A 59 1.23 -3.88 11.76
CA PRO A 59 0.65 -5.21 11.62
C PRO A 59 0.99 -5.82 10.24
N VAL A 60 1.17 -7.15 10.23
CA VAL A 60 1.38 -7.92 9.01
C VAL A 60 0.18 -8.83 8.79
N VAL A 61 -0.62 -8.54 7.77
CA VAL A 61 -1.77 -9.33 7.37
C VAL A 61 -1.34 -10.30 6.27
N ILE A 62 -1.68 -11.57 6.44
CA ILE A 62 -1.17 -12.66 5.60
C ILE A 62 -2.34 -13.47 5.07
N SER A 63 -2.24 -13.93 3.82
CA SER A 63 -3.25 -14.79 3.25
C SER A 63 -3.41 -16.09 4.04
N PRO A 64 -4.65 -16.51 4.35
CA PRO A 64 -4.91 -17.83 4.94
C PRO A 64 -4.63 -18.97 3.95
N ASP A 65 -4.33 -18.66 2.68
CA ASP A 65 -3.91 -19.62 1.66
C ASP A 65 -2.82 -20.54 2.22
N GLY A 66 -3.12 -21.83 2.32
CA GLY A 66 -2.23 -22.84 2.93
C GLY A 66 -2.87 -23.66 4.05
N LEU A 67 -3.98 -23.20 4.64
CA LEU A 67 -4.74 -24.00 5.62
C LEU A 67 -5.88 -24.81 5.00
N PHE A 68 -6.52 -24.35 3.91
CA PHE A 68 -7.72 -25.00 3.37
C PHE A 68 -7.74 -25.12 1.84
N PRO A 69 -6.99 -26.05 1.23
CA PRO A 69 -7.04 -26.27 -0.22
C PRO A 69 -8.43 -26.69 -0.74
N SER A 70 -9.30 -27.26 0.10
CA SER A 70 -10.64 -27.76 -0.29
C SER A 70 -11.74 -26.70 -0.19
N LEU A 71 -11.79 -25.89 0.88
CA LEU A 71 -12.81 -24.83 1.04
C LEU A 71 -12.46 -23.55 0.26
N TYR A 72 -11.17 -23.24 0.10
CA TYR A 72 -10.71 -22.02 -0.57
C TYR A 72 -10.65 -22.16 -2.11
N ARG A 73 -10.56 -23.40 -2.61
CA ARG A 73 -10.55 -23.70 -4.06
C ARG A 73 -11.87 -23.38 -4.75
N GLU A 74 -13.00 -23.42 -4.07
CA GLU A 74 -14.30 -23.22 -4.73
C GLU A 74 -14.60 -21.74 -4.97
N VAL A 75 -14.19 -20.87 -4.04
CA VAL A 75 -14.52 -19.44 -4.08
C VAL A 75 -13.42 -18.59 -4.77
N ILE A 76 -12.13 -18.92 -4.62
CA ILE A 76 -11.00 -18.05 -5.03
C ILE A 76 -10.23 -18.57 -6.26
N ARG A 77 -10.62 -19.72 -6.84
CA ARG A 77 -9.98 -20.25 -8.07
C ARG A 77 -10.09 -19.34 -9.29
N ARG A 78 -10.86 -18.24 -9.24
CA ARG A 78 -11.10 -17.40 -10.41
C ARG A 78 -10.22 -16.14 -10.48
N VAL A 79 -9.83 -15.47 -9.39
CA VAL A 79 -8.84 -14.38 -9.52
C VAL A 79 -7.99 -14.08 -8.26
N PRO A 80 -6.64 -14.20 -8.30
CA PRO A 80 -5.77 -14.02 -7.13
C PRO A 80 -5.75 -12.61 -6.50
N HIS A 81 -6.34 -11.60 -7.14
CA HIS A 81 -6.52 -10.28 -6.54
C HIS A 81 -7.72 -10.22 -5.57
N GLU A 82 -8.63 -11.19 -5.62
CA GLU A 82 -9.81 -11.25 -4.74
C GLU A 82 -9.42 -11.33 -3.27
N PHE A 83 -8.34 -12.04 -2.92
CA PHE A 83 -7.89 -12.09 -1.52
C PHE A 83 -7.54 -10.70 -0.98
N LYS A 84 -6.73 -9.93 -1.71
CA LYS A 84 -6.32 -8.59 -1.25
C LYS A 84 -7.51 -7.65 -1.16
N ILE A 85 -8.42 -7.73 -2.12
CA ILE A 85 -9.67 -6.96 -2.09
C ILE A 85 -10.49 -7.34 -0.85
N ALA A 86 -10.84 -8.61 -0.69
CA ALA A 86 -11.66 -9.09 0.42
C ALA A 86 -11.04 -8.74 1.78
N CYS A 87 -9.74 -8.97 1.93
CA CYS A 87 -9.02 -8.64 3.16
C CYS A 87 -9.03 -7.14 3.47
N LEU A 88 -8.84 -6.27 2.47
CA LEU A 88 -8.88 -4.83 2.67
C LEU A 88 -10.33 -4.35 2.92
N GLU A 89 -11.33 -4.95 2.27
CA GLU A 89 -12.75 -4.67 2.51
C GLU A 89 -13.16 -5.06 3.93
N ASP A 90 -12.74 -6.23 4.41
CA ASP A 90 -12.98 -6.69 5.79
C ASP A 90 -12.38 -5.71 6.81
N ILE A 91 -11.15 -5.25 6.58
CA ILE A 91 -10.51 -4.26 7.44
C ILE A 91 -11.26 -2.93 7.38
N LYS A 92 -11.66 -2.46 6.18
CA LYS A 92 -12.43 -1.23 6.02
C LYS A 92 -13.76 -1.29 6.77
N ALA A 93 -14.42 -2.45 6.79
CA ALA A 93 -15.67 -2.66 7.49
C ALA A 93 -15.55 -2.57 9.03
N LEU A 94 -14.34 -2.62 9.59
CA LEU A 94 -14.09 -2.36 11.01
C LEU A 94 -14.11 -0.87 11.38
N PHE A 95 -14.12 0.02 10.38
CA PHE A 95 -14.13 1.47 10.56
C PHE A 95 -15.52 2.05 10.23
N PRO A 96 -15.84 3.26 10.73
CA PRO A 96 -17.06 3.98 10.37
C PRO A 96 -17.22 4.12 8.85
N SER A 97 -18.44 3.92 8.34
CA SER A 97 -18.74 3.89 6.91
C SER A 97 -18.55 5.22 6.18
N ASP A 98 -18.54 6.32 6.92
CA ASP A 98 -18.27 7.69 6.47
C ASP A 98 -16.77 8.01 6.38
N SER A 99 -15.90 7.08 6.76
CA SER A 99 -14.45 7.25 6.75
C SER A 99 -13.75 6.18 5.91
N ASN A 100 -12.67 6.54 5.24
CA ASN A 100 -11.76 5.57 4.62
C ASN A 100 -10.48 5.47 5.46
N PRO A 101 -10.19 4.32 6.11
CA PRO A 101 -8.97 4.18 6.91
C PRO A 101 -7.70 4.11 6.06
N PHE A 102 -7.84 3.88 4.75
CA PHE A 102 -6.70 3.75 3.85
C PHE A 102 -6.38 5.06 3.14
N TYR A 103 -5.27 5.69 3.56
CA TYR A 103 -4.78 6.91 2.93
C TYR A 103 -4.08 6.65 1.60
N ALA A 104 -3.18 5.66 1.53
CA ALA A 104 -2.36 5.36 0.36
C ALA A 104 -2.05 3.86 0.25
N GLY A 105 -1.71 3.41 -0.96
CA GLY A 105 -1.36 2.03 -1.25
C GLY A 105 -0.02 1.91 -1.96
N PHE A 106 0.87 1.05 -1.45
CA PHE A 106 2.14 0.71 -2.09
C PHE A 106 2.10 -0.75 -2.56
N GLY A 107 2.33 -1.00 -3.84
CA GLY A 107 2.24 -2.32 -4.44
C GLY A 107 3.36 -2.57 -5.46
N ASN A 108 3.46 -3.80 -5.94
CA ASN A 108 4.45 -4.18 -6.95
C ASN A 108 3.84 -4.91 -8.16
N ARG A 109 2.52 -5.04 -8.19
CA ARG A 109 1.76 -5.61 -9.30
C ARG A 109 0.63 -4.67 -9.71
N ASP A 110 0.26 -4.68 -10.98
CA ASP A 110 -0.91 -3.94 -11.47
C ASP A 110 -2.21 -4.40 -10.77
N THR A 111 -2.26 -5.65 -10.31
CA THR A 111 -3.38 -6.16 -9.49
C THR A 111 -3.51 -5.48 -8.13
N ASP A 112 -2.43 -4.90 -7.61
CA ASP A 112 -2.47 -4.14 -6.36
C ASP A 112 -3.19 -2.80 -6.57
N GLU A 113 -2.98 -2.16 -7.73
CA GLU A 113 -3.72 -0.95 -8.11
C GLU A 113 -5.22 -1.21 -8.10
N ILE A 114 -5.66 -2.32 -8.70
CA ILE A 114 -7.07 -2.73 -8.70
C ILE A 114 -7.59 -2.91 -7.26
N SER A 115 -6.79 -3.54 -6.40
CA SER A 115 -7.17 -3.80 -5.01
C SER A 115 -7.37 -2.51 -4.21
N TYR A 116 -6.44 -1.56 -4.39
CA TYR A 116 -6.47 -0.26 -3.71
C TYR A 116 -7.61 0.64 -4.21
N LEU A 117 -7.88 0.64 -5.52
CA LEU A 117 -9.01 1.37 -6.09
C LEU A 117 -10.35 0.85 -5.55
N LYS A 118 -10.47 -0.48 -5.41
CA LYS A 118 -11.70 -1.12 -4.93
C LYS A 118 -12.09 -0.69 -3.53
N VAL A 119 -11.11 -0.49 -2.63
CA VAL A 119 -11.36 -0.01 -1.27
C VAL A 119 -11.42 1.51 -1.13
N GLY A 120 -11.28 2.25 -2.23
CA GLY A 120 -11.49 3.70 -2.30
C GLY A 120 -10.23 4.54 -2.11
N ILE A 121 -9.03 3.98 -2.30
CA ILE A 121 -7.80 4.78 -2.31
C ILE A 121 -7.72 5.57 -3.63
N PRO A 122 -7.53 6.90 -3.60
CA PRO A 122 -7.42 7.71 -4.82
C PRO A 122 -6.23 7.28 -5.69
N LYS A 123 -6.38 7.30 -7.02
CA LYS A 123 -5.30 6.97 -7.99
C LYS A 123 -3.99 7.72 -7.73
N GLY A 124 -4.07 8.98 -7.30
CA GLY A 124 -2.91 9.82 -6.99
C GLY A 124 -2.16 9.43 -5.71
N LYS A 125 -2.70 8.50 -4.91
CA LYS A 125 -2.12 7.95 -3.68
C LYS A 125 -1.83 6.44 -3.80
N ILE A 126 -1.84 5.90 -5.02
CA ILE A 126 -1.46 4.53 -5.33
C ILE A 126 -0.09 4.52 -6.02
N PHE A 127 0.84 3.76 -5.46
CA PHE A 127 2.24 3.67 -5.88
C PHE A 127 2.55 2.23 -6.28
N ILE A 128 2.74 1.98 -7.57
CA ILE A 128 3.16 0.66 -8.07
C ILE A 128 4.64 0.71 -8.42
N ILE A 129 5.43 -0.10 -7.75
CA ILE A 129 6.88 -0.16 -7.90
C ILE A 129 7.26 -1.32 -8.81
N ASN A 130 8.04 -1.01 -9.85
CA ASN A 130 8.57 -2.03 -10.74
C ASN A 130 9.85 -2.68 -10.17
N PRO A 131 10.29 -3.82 -10.71
CA PRO A 131 11.51 -4.49 -10.23
C PRO A 131 12.78 -3.63 -10.31
N LYS A 132 12.81 -2.61 -11.18
CA LYS A 132 13.93 -1.66 -11.32
C LYS A 132 13.93 -0.55 -10.26
N GLY A 133 12.96 -0.54 -9.35
CA GLY A 133 12.82 0.48 -8.31
C GLY A 133 12.18 1.79 -8.78
N GLU A 134 11.63 1.82 -9.99
CA GLU A 134 10.86 2.96 -10.49
C GLU A 134 9.42 2.83 -9.99
N VAL A 135 8.91 3.91 -9.42
CA VAL A 135 7.55 4.06 -8.93
C VAL A 135 6.70 4.74 -9.99
N VAL A 136 5.57 4.13 -10.31
CA VAL A 136 4.56 4.64 -11.23
C VAL A 136 3.39 5.19 -10.42
N VAL A 137 3.00 6.43 -10.72
CA VAL A 137 1.85 7.11 -10.13
C VAL A 137 0.88 7.53 -11.24
N ASN A 138 -0.40 7.18 -11.10
CA ASN A 138 -1.52 7.65 -11.94
C ASN A 138 -1.39 7.39 -13.46
N ARG A 139 -0.70 6.32 -13.90
CA ARG A 139 -0.53 5.85 -15.32
C ARG A 139 -0.01 6.88 -16.34
N HIS A 140 0.04 8.15 -15.99
CA HIS A 140 0.43 9.28 -16.80
C HIS A 140 1.40 10.12 -15.96
N VAL A 141 2.64 10.23 -16.46
CA VAL A 141 3.54 11.38 -16.31
C VAL A 141 4.75 11.29 -15.35
N GLN A 142 4.85 10.43 -14.32
CA GLN A 142 6.07 10.45 -13.48
C GLN A 142 6.57 9.06 -13.07
N ARG A 143 7.63 8.58 -13.74
CA ARG A 143 8.54 7.58 -13.16
C ARG A 143 9.37 8.30 -12.10
N LYS A 144 9.16 7.97 -10.83
CA LYS A 144 9.94 8.52 -9.71
C LYS A 144 10.61 7.39 -8.95
N SER A 145 11.81 7.60 -8.44
CA SER A 145 12.41 6.70 -7.46
C SER A 145 11.82 6.94 -6.06
N TYR A 146 12.03 6.01 -5.13
CA TYR A 146 11.73 6.21 -3.71
C TYR A 146 12.40 7.46 -3.14
N THR A 147 13.62 7.77 -3.57
CA THR A 147 14.33 9.00 -3.17
C THR A 147 13.61 10.27 -3.62
N SER A 148 13.03 10.27 -4.82
CA SER A 148 12.21 11.40 -5.31
C SER A 148 10.88 11.52 -4.57
N ILE A 149 10.25 10.40 -4.21
CA ILE A 149 9.02 10.41 -3.40
C ILE A 149 9.30 10.88 -1.99
N HIS A 150 10.42 10.47 -1.39
CA HIS A 150 10.84 10.93 -0.07
C HIS A 150 10.97 12.46 -0.03
N SER A 151 11.55 13.09 -1.03
CA SER A 151 11.61 14.56 -1.12
C SER A 151 10.24 15.23 -1.16
N LEU A 152 9.20 14.52 -1.60
CA LEU A 152 7.83 15.00 -1.71
C LEU A 152 6.92 14.48 -0.59
N VAL A 153 7.48 13.74 0.37
CA VAL A 153 6.69 13.01 1.39
C VAL A 153 5.78 13.95 2.17
N HIS A 154 6.26 15.12 2.58
CA HIS A 154 5.45 16.07 3.35
C HIS A 154 4.33 16.73 2.54
N GLY A 155 4.48 16.84 1.21
CA GLY A 155 3.40 17.31 0.34
C GLY A 155 2.37 16.21 0.03
N MET A 156 2.81 14.95 -0.01
CA MET A 156 1.96 13.80 -0.35
C MET A 156 1.30 13.16 0.87
N PHE A 157 1.94 13.25 2.02
CA PHE A 157 1.57 12.73 3.33
C PHE A 157 1.71 13.89 4.33
N PRO A 158 0.82 14.90 4.30
CA PRO A 158 0.88 16.02 5.23
C PRO A 158 0.76 15.54 6.69
N SER A 159 1.28 16.31 7.63
CA SER A 159 1.18 15.93 9.06
C SER A 159 -0.29 15.81 9.48
N MET A 160 -0.68 14.71 10.13
CA MET A 160 -2.06 14.53 10.65
C MET A 160 -2.44 15.57 11.72
N THR A 161 -1.47 16.30 12.28
CA THR A 161 -1.72 17.41 13.20
C THR A 161 -2.09 18.71 12.50
N SER A 162 -1.93 18.79 11.17
CA SER A 162 -2.33 19.96 10.40
C SER A 162 -3.85 19.97 10.20
N SER A 163 -4.47 21.12 10.44
CA SER A 163 -5.93 21.30 10.44
C SER A 163 -6.55 21.37 9.03
N GLU A 164 -5.81 21.02 7.98
CA GLU A 164 -6.27 21.14 6.60
C GLU A 164 -7.15 19.95 6.22
N GLN A 165 -8.31 20.22 5.61
CA GLN A 165 -9.16 19.17 5.05
C GLN A 165 -8.41 18.44 3.92
N GLU A 166 -8.33 17.11 3.98
CA GLU A 166 -7.58 16.31 3.00
C GLU A 166 -8.00 16.57 1.54
N ASP A 167 -9.30 16.79 1.30
CA ASP A 167 -9.84 17.02 -0.04
C ASP A 167 -9.39 18.36 -0.64
N PHE A 168 -9.05 19.33 0.22
CA PHE A 168 -8.72 20.71 -0.18
C PHE A 168 -7.23 21.04 -0.06
N ASN A 169 -6.36 20.04 0.09
CA ASN A 169 -4.92 20.29 0.11
C ASN A 169 -4.33 20.47 -1.30
N SER A 170 -3.15 21.09 -1.39
CA SER A 170 -2.47 21.41 -2.66
C SER A 170 -2.21 20.19 -3.56
N TRP A 171 -2.15 18.98 -3.00
CA TRP A 171 -1.90 17.74 -3.72
C TRP A 171 -3.17 17.12 -4.31
N ASN A 172 -4.28 17.16 -3.57
CA ASN A 172 -5.55 16.53 -3.90
C ASN A 172 -6.48 17.46 -4.67
N TYR A 173 -6.56 18.75 -4.30
CA TYR A 173 -7.57 19.68 -4.83
C TYR A 173 -7.62 19.72 -6.35
N TRP A 174 -6.46 19.85 -7.00
CA TRP A 174 -6.35 19.90 -8.47
C TRP A 174 -6.51 18.55 -9.18
N LYS A 175 -6.60 17.45 -8.42
CA LYS A 175 -6.69 16.08 -8.93
C LYS A 175 -8.05 15.43 -8.65
N LEU A 176 -8.95 16.12 -7.96
CA LEU A 176 -10.33 15.69 -7.80
C LEU A 176 -11.04 15.76 -9.16
N PRO A 177 -11.86 14.76 -9.51
CA PRO A 177 -12.72 14.86 -10.68
C PRO A 177 -13.67 16.06 -10.52
N PRO A 178 -13.98 16.79 -11.61
CA PRO A 178 -14.93 17.88 -11.54
C PRO A 178 -16.27 17.37 -11.00
N PRO A 179 -17.02 18.21 -10.26
CA PRO A 179 -18.33 17.84 -9.74
C PRO A 179 -19.24 17.40 -10.89
N THR A 180 -20.01 16.33 -10.67
CA THR A 180 -21.02 15.88 -11.62
C THR A 180 -22.10 16.94 -11.72
N ILE A 181 -22.17 17.61 -12.87
CA ILE A 181 -23.24 18.55 -13.18
C ILE A 181 -24.41 17.69 -13.66
N ASP A 182 -25.47 17.59 -12.86
CA ASP A 182 -26.75 17.08 -13.35
C ASP A 182 -27.32 18.12 -14.33
N VAL A 183 -27.45 17.73 -15.59
CA VAL A 183 -28.07 18.52 -16.67
C VAL A 183 -29.54 18.13 -16.80
#